data_AF-W2J347-F1
#
_entry.id   AF-W2J347-F1
#
_cell.length_a   1.000
_cell.length_b   1.000
_cell.length_c   1.000
_cell.angle_alpha   90.00
_cell.angle_beta   90.00
_cell.angle_gamma   90.00
#
_symmetry.space_group_name_H-M   'P 1'
#
loop_
_entity.id
_entity.type
_entity.pdbx_description
1 polymer ?
#
loop_
_entity_poly.entity_id
_entity_poly.type
_entity_poly.pdbx_seq_one_letter_code
_entity_poly.pdbx_strand_id
1 'polypeptide(L)'
;MADKHFDAFDQPMRATIAYDNGKTLMAQGPLALHDHVASSMEKALGKALPQMEVRFKNVSISADIVVKDETVVKTELPTLTNELMKSIRSMGAKKHTVKKQILKDVSGVFKPGTITLVLGQPGSGKSSLMKLLSGRFPEQKNVTIDGGVTYNGALGTDLRKRLPQFVSYVNQRDKHYPSLTVKETLEFAHACCGGGFSERDAQHFVGGTPEENKAALDAARA
;
A
#
# COMPACT_ATOMS: atom_id res chain seq x y z
N MET A 1 21.06 -39.46 52.94
CA MET A 1 20.08 -38.63 53.68
C MET A 1 20.15 -37.27 53.02
N ALA A 2 19.41 -37.11 51.91
CA ALA A 2 18.18 -36.29 51.84
C ALA A 2 18.53 -34.79 52.04
N ASP A 3 18.29 -33.88 51.10
CA ASP A 3 17.07 -33.77 50.31
C ASP A 3 17.30 -33.05 48.97
N LYS A 4 16.61 -33.55 47.94
CA LYS A 4 16.43 -32.89 46.65
C LYS A 4 15.24 -31.93 46.81
N HIS A 5 15.47 -30.63 46.81
CA HIS A 5 14.41 -29.69 46.42
C HIS A 5 14.67 -29.29 44.97
N PHE A 6 13.96 -29.97 44.09
CA PHE A 6 13.91 -29.72 42.66
C PHE A 6 12.96 -28.54 42.47
N ASP A 7 13.50 -27.33 42.39
CA ASP A 7 12.76 -26.17 41.89
C ASP A 7 12.42 -26.43 40.43
N ALA A 8 11.25 -27.02 40.20
CA ALA A 8 10.56 -26.95 38.94
C ALA A 8 10.11 -25.49 38.76
N PHE A 9 11.04 -24.64 38.32
CA PHE A 9 10.70 -23.38 37.68
C PHE A 9 9.88 -23.73 36.44
N ASP A 10 8.57 -23.56 36.59
CA ASP A 10 7.59 -23.38 35.53
C ASP A 10 8.19 -22.45 34.47
N GLN A 11 8.79 -23.04 33.43
CA GLN A 11 9.11 -22.28 32.23
C GLN A 11 7.77 -21.81 31.70
N PRO A 12 7.49 -20.49 31.64
CA PRO A 12 6.26 -20.04 31.00
C PRO A 12 6.29 -20.59 29.59
N MET A 13 5.35 -21.51 29.33
CA MET A 13 5.13 -22.14 28.05
C MET A 13 5.13 -21.01 27.02
N ARG A 14 6.22 -20.84 26.26
CA ARG A 14 6.35 -19.77 25.27
C ARG A 14 5.15 -19.93 24.35
N ALA A 15 4.17 -19.04 24.45
CA ALA A 15 2.91 -19.19 23.74
C ALA A 15 3.20 -19.29 22.25
N THR A 16 3.17 -20.49 21.68
CA THR A 16 3.55 -20.72 20.28
C THR A 16 2.56 -19.97 19.39
N ILE A 17 3.09 -19.24 18.40
CA ILE A 17 2.26 -18.61 17.39
C ILE A 17 1.51 -19.73 16.66
N ALA A 18 0.19 -19.65 16.65
CA ALA A 18 -0.69 -20.59 15.97
C ALA A 18 -1.72 -19.84 15.13
N TYR A 19 -2.19 -20.48 14.07
CA TYR A 19 -3.03 -19.86 13.03
C TYR A 19 -4.53 -20.16 13.20
N ASP A 20 -4.93 -20.77 14.31
CA ASP A 20 -6.30 -21.22 14.56
C ASP A 20 -7.27 -20.07 14.86
N ASN A 21 -6.80 -19.00 15.53
CA ASN A 21 -7.60 -17.81 15.80
C ASN A 21 -6.74 -16.56 16.02
N GLY A 22 -7.37 -15.38 16.02
CA GLY A 22 -6.65 -14.10 16.18
C GLY A 22 -5.93 -13.94 17.52
N LYS A 23 -6.37 -14.60 18.60
CA LYS A 23 -5.75 -14.49 19.93
C LYS A 23 -4.42 -15.26 19.98
N THR A 24 -4.39 -16.45 19.40
CA THR A 24 -3.17 -17.28 19.32
C THR A 24 -2.18 -16.76 18.29
N LEU A 25 -2.68 -16.26 17.16
CA LEU A 25 -1.89 -15.62 16.11
C LEU A 25 -1.15 -14.37 16.63
N MET A 26 -1.81 -13.60 17.50
CA MET A 26 -1.27 -12.38 18.09
C MET A 26 -0.71 -12.59 19.51
N ALA A 27 -0.55 -13.83 19.98
CA ALA A 27 -0.18 -14.13 21.37
C ALA A 27 1.15 -13.47 21.80
N GLN A 28 2.08 -13.30 20.85
CA GLN A 28 3.37 -12.64 21.06
C GLN A 28 3.46 -11.25 20.39
N GLY A 29 2.34 -10.73 19.88
CA GLY A 29 2.28 -9.47 19.16
C GLY A 29 2.65 -9.57 17.67
N PRO A 30 2.46 -8.47 16.92
CA PRO A 30 2.59 -8.46 15.46
C PRO A 30 4.02 -8.63 14.97
N LEU A 31 5.00 -8.12 15.73
CA LEU A 31 6.41 -8.22 15.33
C LEU A 31 6.90 -9.67 15.42
N ALA A 32 6.58 -10.36 16.51
CA ALA A 32 6.91 -11.78 16.66
C ALA A 32 6.22 -12.65 15.59
N LEU A 33 4.97 -12.34 15.23
CA LEU A 33 4.27 -12.99 14.12
C LEU A 33 5.00 -12.76 12.79
N HIS A 34 5.38 -11.52 12.49
CA HIS A 34 6.12 -11.19 11.27
C HIS A 34 7.44 -11.95 11.20
N ASP A 35 8.21 -11.97 12.28
CA ASP A 35 9.50 -12.66 12.35
C ASP A 35 9.32 -14.19 12.25
N HIS A 36 8.26 -14.73 12.85
CA HIS A 36 7.93 -16.16 12.75
C HIS A 36 7.60 -16.57 11.31
N VAL A 37 6.75 -15.80 10.62
CA VAL A 37 6.39 -16.05 9.22
C VAL A 37 7.63 -15.87 8.33
N ALA A 38 8.37 -14.78 8.48
CA ALA A 38 9.55 -14.50 7.67
C ALA A 38 10.62 -15.59 7.82
N SER A 39 10.99 -15.94 9.05
CA SER A 39 12.00 -16.98 9.31
C SER A 39 11.57 -18.36 8.80
N SER A 40 10.29 -18.71 8.93
CA SER A 40 9.75 -19.97 8.39
C SER A 40 9.86 -20.00 6.85
N MET A 41 9.49 -18.90 6.19
CA MET A 41 9.60 -18.80 4.73
C MET A 41 11.06 -18.83 4.25
N GLU A 42 11.98 -18.13 4.90
CA GLU A 42 13.40 -18.10 4.52
C GLU A 42 14.07 -19.47 4.65
N LYS A 43 13.77 -20.19 5.74
CA LYS A 43 14.23 -21.57 5.93
C LYS A 43 13.75 -22.47 4.79
N ALA A 44 12.45 -22.41 4.50
CA ALA A 44 11.86 -23.25 3.45
C ALA A 44 12.37 -22.89 2.04
N LEU A 45 12.60 -21.61 1.77
CA LEU A 45 13.16 -21.14 0.50
C LEU A 45 14.67 -21.35 0.38
N GLY A 46 15.38 -21.57 1.48
CA GLY A 46 16.85 -21.66 1.55
C GLY A 46 17.56 -20.35 1.21
N LYS A 47 16.85 -19.22 1.25
CA LYS A 47 17.38 -17.88 0.94
C LYS A 47 16.58 -16.80 1.66
N ALA A 48 17.20 -15.64 1.83
CA ALA A 48 16.52 -14.47 2.36
C ALA A 48 15.32 -14.05 1.50
N LEU A 49 14.28 -13.53 2.14
CA LEU A 49 13.09 -13.05 1.44
C LEU A 49 13.46 -11.87 0.52
N PRO A 50 12.82 -11.77 -0.66
CA PRO A 50 13.10 -10.71 -1.60
C PRO A 50 12.78 -9.35 -0.99
N GLN A 51 13.74 -8.43 -1.12
CA GLN A 51 13.64 -7.06 -0.64
C GLN A 51 13.34 -6.09 -1.79
N MET A 52 12.63 -4.99 -1.51
CA MET A 52 12.27 -3.98 -2.50
C MET A 52 12.82 -2.60 -2.13
N GLU A 53 13.73 -2.08 -2.94
CA GLU A 53 14.18 -0.70 -2.89
C GLU A 53 13.39 0.13 -3.92
N VAL A 54 12.85 1.27 -3.48
CA VAL A 54 12.14 2.20 -4.37
C VAL A 54 12.96 3.47 -4.50
N ARG A 55 13.39 3.81 -5.72
CA ARG A 55 14.06 5.09 -6.02
C ARG A 55 13.17 5.98 -6.85
N PHE A 56 13.17 7.27 -6.55
CA PHE A 56 12.52 8.28 -7.36
C PHE A 56 13.47 9.44 -7.60
N LYS A 57 13.51 9.92 -8.84
CA LYS A 57 14.48 10.93 -9.28
C LYS A 57 13.78 12.02 -10.09
N ASN A 58 14.04 13.26 -9.69
CA ASN A 58 13.54 14.48 -10.32
C ASN A 58 12.01 14.48 -10.55
N VAL A 59 11.26 13.91 -9.61
CA VAL A 59 9.81 13.75 -9.73
C VAL A 59 9.11 15.09 -9.57
N SER A 60 8.35 15.49 -10.59
CA SER A 60 7.47 16.65 -10.54
C SER A 60 6.06 16.25 -10.96
N ILE A 61 5.06 16.77 -10.24
CA ILE A 61 3.65 16.55 -10.57
C ILE A 61 2.99 17.92 -10.68
N SER A 62 2.32 18.16 -11.80
CA SER A 62 1.53 19.39 -12.03
C SER A 62 0.13 19.03 -12.52
N ALA A 63 -0.87 19.80 -12.09
CA ALA A 63 -2.25 19.64 -12.53
C ALA A 63 -2.81 20.97 -13.06
N ASP A 64 -3.46 20.92 -14.21
CA ASP A 64 -4.18 22.03 -14.79
C ASP A 64 -5.59 22.09 -14.19
N ILE A 65 -5.88 23.19 -13.51
CA ILE A 65 -7.13 23.42 -12.78
C ILE A 65 -7.93 24.49 -13.51
N VAL A 66 -9.16 24.16 -13.90
CA VAL A 66 -10.09 25.15 -14.46
C VAL A 66 -10.56 26.03 -13.31
N VAL A 67 -10.16 27.30 -13.34
CA VAL A 67 -10.62 28.30 -12.38
C VAL A 67 -11.96 28.81 -12.88
N LYS A 68 -13.00 28.63 -12.06
CA LYS A 68 -14.24 29.37 -12.26
C LYS A 68 -14.00 30.75 -11.65
N ASP A 69 -13.99 31.80 -12.49
CA ASP A 69 -13.96 33.16 -11.98
C ASP A 69 -15.19 33.39 -11.08
N GLU A 70 -14.95 33.74 -9.82
CA GLU A 70 -16.00 34.06 -8.84
C GLU A 70 -16.63 35.45 -9.08
N THR A 71 -16.20 36.19 -10.10
CA THR A 71 -16.65 37.56 -10.37
C THR A 71 -18.01 37.69 -11.06
N VAL A 72 -18.77 36.61 -11.24
CA VAL A 72 -20.14 36.66 -11.82
C VAL A 72 -21.18 35.94 -10.94
N VAL A 73 -21.02 35.97 -9.62
CA VAL A 73 -22.10 35.63 -8.68
C VAL A 73 -22.45 36.86 -7.83
N LYS A 74 -22.69 38.01 -8.49
CA LYS A 74 -23.71 38.92 -7.98
C LYS A 74 -25.04 38.36 -8.45
N THR A 75 -25.83 37.94 -7.49
CA THR A 75 -27.20 37.47 -7.57
C THR A 75 -28.09 38.43 -8.37
N GLU A 76 -28.08 38.30 -9.68
CA GLU A 76 -29.16 38.81 -10.52
C GLU A 76 -30.21 37.70 -10.69
N LEU A 77 -31.46 38.05 -10.42
CA LEU A 77 -32.62 37.16 -10.47
C LEU A 77 -32.64 36.35 -11.79
N PRO A 78 -33.01 35.07 -11.76
CA PRO A 78 -33.03 34.21 -12.95
C PRO A 78 -34.19 34.63 -13.86
N THR A 79 -33.95 35.64 -14.70
CA THR A 79 -34.83 35.98 -15.83
C THR A 79 -34.38 35.18 -17.05
N LEU A 80 -35.31 34.64 -17.84
CA LEU A 80 -35.02 33.84 -19.05
C LEU A 80 -33.99 34.49 -19.99
N THR A 81 -34.01 35.83 -20.07
CA THR A 81 -33.05 36.64 -20.81
C THR A 81 -31.61 36.52 -20.28
N ASN A 82 -31.42 36.48 -18.95
CA ASN A 82 -30.10 36.37 -18.33
C ASN A 82 -29.51 34.96 -18.48
N GLU A 83 -30.32 33.91 -18.42
CA GLU A 83 -29.86 32.53 -18.69
C GLU A 83 -29.53 32.31 -20.17
N LEU A 84 -30.33 32.87 -21.09
CA LEU A 84 -30.01 32.84 -22.52
C LEU A 84 -28.71 33.61 -22.83
N MET A 85 -28.55 34.80 -22.25
CA MET A 85 -27.35 35.62 -22.43
C MET A 85 -26.10 34.97 -21.79
N LYS A 86 -26.23 34.28 -20.65
CA LYS A 86 -25.17 33.43 -20.08
C LYS A 86 -24.80 32.30 -21.04
N SER A 87 -25.77 31.61 -21.62
CA SER A 87 -25.53 30.50 -22.55
C SER A 87 -24.75 30.97 -23.79
N ILE A 88 -25.14 32.11 -24.37
CA ILE A 88 -24.44 32.74 -25.51
C ILE A 88 -23.03 33.19 -25.12
N ARG A 89 -22.84 33.81 -23.95
CA ARG A 89 -21.52 34.19 -23.45
C ARG A 89 -20.64 32.97 -23.10
N SER A 90 -21.24 31.86 -22.66
CA SER A 90 -20.54 30.63 -22.31
C SER A 90 -19.95 29.90 -23.51
N MET A 91 -20.53 30.08 -24.70
CA MET A 91 -20.02 29.52 -25.97
C MET A 91 -18.73 30.20 -26.45
N GLY A 92 -18.44 31.43 -26.00
CA GLY A 92 -17.23 32.18 -26.37
C GLY A 92 -16.17 32.29 -25.27
N ALA A 93 -16.47 31.90 -24.03
CA ALA A 93 -15.55 32.05 -22.91
C ALA A 93 -14.44 30.98 -22.94
N LYS A 94 -13.19 31.40 -23.14
CA LYS A 94 -12.03 30.54 -22.93
C LYS A 94 -11.95 30.15 -21.45
N LYS A 95 -12.05 28.85 -21.14
CA LYS A 95 -11.89 28.35 -19.78
C LYS A 95 -10.50 28.74 -19.25
N HIS A 96 -10.46 29.62 -18.27
CA HIS A 96 -9.21 29.99 -17.62
C HIS A 96 -8.67 28.79 -16.84
N THR A 97 -7.47 28.35 -17.18
CA THR A 97 -6.84 27.16 -16.59
C THR A 97 -5.53 27.58 -15.96
N VAL A 98 -5.35 27.27 -14.67
CA VAL A 98 -4.13 27.57 -13.92
C VAL A 98 -3.40 26.27 -13.63
N LYS A 99 -2.11 26.24 -13.96
CA LYS A 99 -1.22 25.11 -13.66
C LYS A 99 -0.81 25.16 -12.20
N LYS A 100 -1.26 24.17 -11.41
CA LYS A 100 -0.88 23.99 -10.01
C LYS A 100 0.20 22.91 -9.90
N GLN A 101 1.35 23.30 -9.37
CA GLN A 101 2.40 22.34 -9.05
C GLN A 101 2.13 21.65 -7.72
N ILE A 102 2.11 20.31 -7.73
CA ILE A 102 1.82 19.45 -6.56
C ILE A 102 3.13 18.92 -5.96
N LEU A 103 4.04 18.43 -6.80
CA LEU A 103 5.40 18.04 -6.43
C LEU A 103 6.40 18.79 -7.31
N LYS A 104 7.52 19.20 -6.73
CA LYS A 104 8.57 19.97 -7.41
C LYS A 104 9.92 19.31 -7.20
N ASP A 105 10.41 18.67 -8.26
CA ASP A 105 11.76 18.11 -8.37
C ASP A 105 12.20 17.27 -7.16
N VAL A 106 11.36 16.32 -6.76
CA VAL A 106 11.58 15.50 -5.57
C VAL A 106 12.40 14.27 -5.94
N SER A 107 13.48 14.01 -5.19
CA SER A 107 14.32 12.81 -5.35
C SER A 107 14.54 12.12 -4.01
N GLY A 108 14.69 10.80 -4.03
CA GLY A 108 14.90 10.02 -2.81
C GLY A 108 14.90 8.52 -3.03
N VAL A 109 15.14 7.79 -1.94
CA VAL A 109 15.23 6.34 -1.87
C VAL A 109 14.51 5.84 -0.63
N PHE A 110 13.64 4.86 -0.78
CA PHE A 110 13.09 4.07 0.31
C PHE A 110 13.84 2.75 0.36
N LYS A 111 14.63 2.55 1.42
CA LYS A 111 15.45 1.36 1.61
C LYS A 111 14.61 0.22 2.21
N PRO A 112 14.84 -1.03 1.78
CA PRO A 112 14.22 -2.18 2.40
C PRO A 112 14.55 -2.27 3.89
N GLY A 113 13.64 -2.85 4.69
CA GLY A 113 13.83 -3.03 6.12
C GLY A 113 13.83 -1.75 6.97
N THR A 114 13.45 -0.60 6.40
CA THR A 114 13.39 0.67 7.12
C THR A 114 11.98 1.26 7.13
N ILE A 115 11.61 1.91 8.23
CA ILE A 115 10.40 2.74 8.29
C ILE A 115 10.80 4.17 7.92
N THR A 116 10.24 4.69 6.83
CA THR A 116 10.46 6.07 6.39
C THR A 116 9.24 6.93 6.72
N LEU A 117 9.44 7.99 7.51
CA LEU A 117 8.38 8.93 7.88
C LEU A 117 8.40 10.16 6.95
N VAL A 118 7.29 10.39 6.23
CA VAL A 118 7.13 11.56 5.33
C VAL A 118 6.26 12.61 6.02
N LEU A 119 6.86 13.75 6.39
CA LEU A 119 6.19 14.85 7.09
C LEU A 119 6.01 16.08 6.19
N GLY A 120 4.97 16.86 6.48
CA GLY A 120 4.68 18.11 5.78
C GLY A 120 3.26 18.59 6.04
N GLN A 121 3.02 19.89 5.90
CA GLN A 121 1.70 20.52 6.10
C GLN A 121 0.61 19.90 5.20
N PRO A 122 -0.69 20.02 5.53
CA PRO A 122 -1.77 19.65 4.61
C PRO A 122 -1.57 20.30 3.22
N GLY A 123 -1.82 19.55 2.15
CA GLY A 123 -1.63 20.05 0.78
C GLY A 123 -0.20 20.02 0.23
N SER A 124 0.82 19.67 1.02
CA SER A 124 2.23 19.56 0.58
C SER A 124 2.53 18.43 -0.43
N GLY A 125 1.55 17.61 -0.82
CA GLY A 125 1.75 16.54 -1.80
C GLY A 125 2.18 15.19 -1.24
N LYS A 126 2.21 14.98 0.09
CA LYS A 126 2.55 13.68 0.71
C LYS A 126 1.79 12.49 0.10
N SER A 127 0.46 12.60 0.05
CA SER A 127 -0.39 11.54 -0.50
C SER A 127 -0.19 11.39 -2.01
N SER A 128 0.15 12.46 -2.73
CA SER A 128 0.49 12.42 -4.15
C SER A 128 1.78 11.65 -4.38
N LEU A 129 2.82 11.90 -3.57
CA LEU A 129 4.07 11.14 -3.58
C LEU A 129 3.81 9.66 -3.29
N MET A 130 3.10 9.32 -2.22
CA MET A 130 2.81 7.92 -1.87
C MET A 130 1.98 7.19 -2.95
N LYS A 131 1.02 7.89 -3.57
CA LYS A 131 0.25 7.33 -4.70
C LYS A 131 1.10 7.10 -5.94
N LEU A 132 2.04 8.00 -6.22
CA LEU A 132 3.00 7.82 -7.33
C LEU A 132 3.87 6.59 -7.08
N LEU A 133 4.49 6.50 -5.90
CA LEU A 133 5.37 5.38 -5.53
C LEU A 133 4.66 4.03 -5.45
N SER A 134 3.34 4.02 -5.27
CA SER A 134 2.52 2.80 -5.29
C SER A 134 1.87 2.49 -6.65
N GLY A 135 2.18 3.27 -7.69
CA GLY A 135 1.60 3.12 -9.03
C GLY A 135 0.10 3.41 -9.12
N ARG A 136 -0.45 4.12 -8.13
CA ARG A 136 -1.88 4.44 -7.98
C ARG A 136 -2.20 5.92 -8.20
N PHE A 137 -1.24 6.69 -8.69
CA PHE A 137 -1.48 8.07 -9.04
C PHE A 137 -2.33 8.14 -10.32
N PRO A 138 -3.43 8.92 -10.34
CA PRO A 138 -4.33 8.97 -11.49
C PRO A 138 -3.67 9.66 -12.68
N GLU A 139 -3.57 8.96 -13.80
CA GLU A 139 -3.18 9.52 -15.10
C GLU A 139 -4.40 10.17 -15.74
N GLN A 140 -4.58 11.47 -15.51
CA GLN A 140 -5.65 12.26 -16.14
C GLN A 140 -5.04 13.22 -17.17
N LYS A 141 -5.81 13.58 -18.21
CA LYS A 141 -5.33 14.47 -19.29
C LYS A 141 -4.82 15.83 -18.80
N ASN A 142 -5.31 16.30 -17.65
CA ASN A 142 -4.92 17.57 -17.04
C ASN A 142 -3.79 17.41 -16.01
N VAL A 143 -3.15 16.24 -15.92
CA VAL A 143 -2.04 16.00 -14.99
C VAL A 143 -0.79 15.60 -15.75
N THR A 144 0.31 16.27 -15.45
CA THR A 144 1.65 15.98 -15.96
C THR A 144 2.50 15.40 -14.83
N ILE A 145 3.18 14.30 -15.12
CA ILE A 145 4.14 13.66 -14.22
C ILE A 145 5.47 13.60 -14.96
N ASP A 146 6.48 14.25 -14.42
CA ASP A 146 7.85 14.25 -14.92
C ASP A 146 8.77 13.51 -13.94
N GLY A 147 9.94 13.09 -14.42
CA GLY A 147 10.91 12.30 -13.65
C GLY A 147 10.67 10.79 -13.75
N GLY A 148 11.28 10.02 -12.84
CA GLY A 148 11.22 8.56 -12.90
C GLY A 148 11.17 7.89 -11.53
N VAL A 149 10.47 6.76 -11.47
CA VAL A 149 10.44 5.85 -10.31
C VAL A 149 10.93 4.48 -10.74
N THR A 150 11.82 3.89 -9.95
CA THR A 150 12.39 2.56 -10.17
C THR A 150 12.22 1.68 -8.94
N TYR A 151 12.06 0.39 -9.17
CA TYR A 151 11.87 -0.66 -8.17
C TYR A 151 12.96 -1.70 -8.39
N ASN A 152 13.94 -1.77 -7.49
CA ASN A 152 15.17 -2.57 -7.70
C ASN A 152 15.82 -2.31 -9.08
N GLY A 153 15.83 -1.05 -9.53
CA GLY A 153 16.39 -0.64 -10.83
C GLY A 153 15.47 -0.83 -12.04
N ALA A 154 14.37 -1.58 -11.93
CA ALA A 154 13.39 -1.71 -13.01
C ALA A 154 12.47 -0.48 -13.06
N LEU A 155 12.13 0.00 -14.26
CA LEU A 155 11.25 1.15 -14.43
C LEU A 155 9.82 0.82 -13.98
N GLY A 156 9.17 1.77 -13.32
CA GLY A 156 7.78 1.62 -12.89
C GLY A 156 6.80 1.35 -14.04
N THR A 157 7.10 1.86 -15.25
CA THR A 157 6.33 1.58 -16.48
C THR A 157 6.30 0.10 -16.83
N ASP A 158 7.43 -0.59 -16.66
CA ASP A 158 7.60 -2.00 -17.03
C ASP A 158 6.94 -2.93 -16.00
N LEU A 159 6.80 -2.43 -14.78
CA LEU A 159 6.19 -3.14 -13.67
C LEU A 159 4.72 -2.80 -13.46
N ARG A 160 4.13 -1.84 -14.20
CA ARG A 160 2.78 -1.30 -13.93
C ARG A 160 1.71 -2.37 -13.64
N LYS A 161 1.71 -3.48 -14.40
CA LYS A 161 0.74 -4.59 -14.23
C LYS A 161 1.02 -5.48 -13.01
N ARG A 162 2.29 -5.59 -12.59
CA ARG A 162 2.74 -6.46 -11.49
C ARG A 162 3.00 -5.69 -10.20
N LEU A 163 3.15 -4.37 -10.27
CA LEU A 163 3.47 -3.51 -9.14
C LEU A 163 2.49 -3.66 -7.96
N PRO A 164 1.17 -3.85 -8.17
CA PRO A 164 0.26 -4.12 -7.06
C PRO A 164 0.58 -5.39 -6.25
N GLN A 165 1.35 -6.34 -6.80
CA GLN A 165 1.82 -7.54 -6.11
C GLN A 165 3.01 -7.25 -5.19
N PHE A 166 3.73 -6.14 -5.41
CA PHE A 166 4.91 -5.76 -4.62
C PHE A 166 4.64 -4.58 -3.69
N VAL A 167 3.64 -3.74 -4.00
CA VAL A 167 3.36 -2.51 -3.25
C VAL A 167 1.89 -2.40 -2.89
N SER A 168 1.63 -2.40 -1.58
CA SER A 168 0.33 -2.08 -1.00
C SER A 168 0.25 -0.59 -0.62
N TYR A 169 -0.93 0.01 -0.80
CA TYR A 169 -1.21 1.40 -0.44
C TYR A 169 -2.46 1.46 0.43
N VAL A 170 -2.29 1.91 1.67
CA VAL A 170 -3.39 2.11 2.62
C VAL A 170 -3.89 3.55 2.50
N ASN A 171 -5.18 3.72 2.27
CA ASN A 171 -5.79 5.04 2.13
C ASN A 171 -5.93 5.74 3.49
N GLN A 172 -6.13 7.06 3.46
CA GLN A 172 -6.40 7.83 4.68
C GLN A 172 -7.73 7.46 5.36
N ARG A 173 -8.70 6.95 4.58
CA ARG A 173 -9.99 6.48 5.08
C ARG A 173 -10.16 5.03 4.69
N ASP A 174 -10.57 4.25 5.67
CA ASP A 174 -10.94 2.86 5.46
C ASP A 174 -12.34 2.75 4.86
N LYS A 175 -12.51 1.78 3.98
CA LYS A 175 -13.79 1.47 3.34
C LYS A 175 -14.05 -0.01 3.52
N HIS A 176 -14.95 -0.33 4.46
CA HIS A 176 -15.36 -1.70 4.74
C HIS A 176 -16.83 -1.87 4.42
N TYR A 177 -17.21 -3.09 4.02
CA TYR A 177 -18.62 -3.46 3.90
C TYR A 177 -19.19 -3.67 5.30
N PRO A 178 -20.23 -2.91 5.70
CA PRO A 178 -20.74 -2.97 7.08
C PRO A 178 -21.41 -4.31 7.42
N SER A 179 -21.77 -5.10 6.41
CA SER A 179 -22.40 -6.41 6.57
C SER A 179 -21.41 -7.56 6.71
N LEU A 180 -20.11 -7.33 6.49
CA LEU A 180 -19.09 -8.39 6.60
C LEU A 180 -18.40 -8.31 7.95
N THR A 181 -18.20 -9.47 8.57
CA THR A 181 -17.30 -9.64 9.71
C THR A 181 -15.84 -9.43 9.27
N VAL A 182 -14.94 -9.29 10.25
CA VAL A 182 -13.49 -9.16 9.99
C VAL A 182 -12.96 -10.38 9.24
N LYS A 183 -13.37 -11.59 9.65
CA LYS A 183 -12.95 -12.84 9.01
C LYS A 183 -13.40 -12.89 7.55
N GLU A 184 -14.69 -12.63 7.28
CA GLU A 184 -15.21 -12.62 5.91
C GLU A 184 -14.55 -11.55 5.04
N THR A 185 -14.20 -10.39 5.62
CA THR A 185 -13.47 -9.32 4.92
C THR A 185 -12.08 -9.78 4.50
N LEU A 186 -11.34 -10.47 5.38
CA LEU A 186 -10.01 -11.00 5.09
C LEU A 186 -10.07 -12.16 4.10
N GLU A 187 -11.04 -13.07 4.23
CA GLU A 187 -11.26 -14.17 3.27
C GLU A 187 -11.60 -13.64 1.87
N PHE A 188 -12.46 -12.62 1.79
CA PHE A 188 -12.77 -11.95 0.52
C PHE A 188 -11.52 -11.31 -0.10
N ALA A 189 -10.73 -10.59 0.71
CA ALA A 189 -9.48 -9.98 0.24
C ALA A 189 -8.48 -11.05 -0.26
N HIS A 190 -8.33 -12.15 0.49
CA HIS A 190 -7.48 -13.28 0.11
C HIS A 190 -7.90 -13.87 -1.25
N ALA A 191 -9.20 -14.10 -1.46
CA ALA A 191 -9.74 -14.58 -2.73
C ALA A 191 -9.43 -13.62 -3.90
N CYS A 192 -9.58 -12.30 -3.70
CA CYS A 192 -9.26 -11.29 -4.72
C CYS A 192 -7.76 -11.19 -5.02
N CYS A 193 -6.89 -11.56 -4.08
CA CYS A 193 -5.43 -11.53 -4.23
C CYS A 193 -4.83 -12.79 -4.88
N GLY A 194 -5.67 -13.73 -5.34
CA GLY A 194 -5.22 -14.97 -6.00
C GLY A 194 -5.55 -16.24 -5.23
N GLY A 195 -6.20 -16.14 -4.06
CA GLY A 195 -6.97 -17.23 -3.43
C GLY A 195 -6.19 -18.46 -2.97
N GLY A 196 -4.86 -18.39 -2.91
CA GLY A 196 -4.03 -19.45 -2.33
C GLY A 196 -2.55 -19.32 -2.69
N PHE A 197 -1.71 -19.99 -1.91
CA PHE A 197 -0.30 -20.20 -2.26
C PHE A 197 -0.22 -21.23 -3.39
N SER A 198 0.32 -20.84 -4.55
CA SER A 198 0.27 -21.71 -5.73
C SER A 198 1.12 -22.97 -5.53
N GLU A 199 0.73 -24.10 -6.13
CA GLU A 199 1.55 -25.32 -6.07
C GLU A 199 2.95 -25.09 -6.66
N ARG A 200 3.08 -24.17 -7.62
CA ARG A 200 4.36 -23.75 -8.16
C ARG A 200 5.23 -23.07 -7.09
N ASP A 201 4.64 -22.21 -6.27
CA ASP A 201 5.38 -21.56 -5.19
C ASP A 201 5.74 -22.56 -4.08
N ALA A 202 4.88 -23.54 -3.82
CA ALA A 202 5.14 -24.65 -2.89
C ALA A 202 6.31 -25.55 -3.31
N GLN A 203 6.53 -25.75 -4.60
CA GLN A 203 7.67 -26.52 -5.12
C GLN A 203 9.02 -25.87 -4.79
N HIS A 204 9.04 -24.56 -4.47
CA HIS A 204 10.26 -23.87 -4.09
C HIS A 204 10.61 -24.02 -2.60
N PHE A 205 9.74 -24.64 -1.78
CA PHE A 205 9.97 -24.86 -0.35
C PHE A 205 10.71 -26.19 -0.12
N VAL A 206 11.99 -26.20 -0.50
CA VAL A 206 12.87 -27.39 -0.44
C VAL A 206 14.17 -27.15 0.30
N GLY A 207 14.40 -25.92 0.79
CA GLY A 207 15.65 -25.51 1.43
C GLY A 207 15.77 -25.93 2.89
N GLY A 208 14.65 -26.15 3.59
CA GLY A 208 14.61 -26.55 5.00
C GLY A 208 14.45 -28.05 5.19
N THR A 209 14.38 -28.48 6.45
CA THR A 209 13.95 -29.84 6.82
C THR A 209 12.49 -30.10 6.38
N PRO A 210 12.06 -31.37 6.22
CA PRO A 210 10.66 -31.68 5.87
C PRO A 210 9.64 -31.02 6.82
N GLU A 211 9.95 -30.96 8.11
CA GLU A 211 9.13 -30.31 9.13
C GLU A 211 9.09 -28.79 8.95
N GLU A 212 10.23 -28.15 8.66
CA GLU A 212 10.31 -26.70 8.42
C GLU A 212 9.60 -26.30 7.12
N ASN A 213 9.76 -27.08 6.05
CA ASN A 213 9.08 -26.84 4.77
C ASN A 213 7.56 -26.98 4.96
N LYS A 214 7.11 -27.98 5.71
CA LYS A 214 5.68 -28.15 6.05
C LYS A 214 5.16 -26.98 6.89
N ALA A 215 5.89 -26.57 7.93
CA ALA A 215 5.49 -25.44 8.77
C ALA A 215 5.38 -24.13 7.96
N ALA A 216 6.30 -23.89 7.02
CA ALA A 216 6.22 -22.74 6.12
C ALA A 216 5.03 -22.82 5.15
N LEU A 217 4.69 -24.00 4.65
CA LEU A 217 3.50 -24.20 3.83
C LEU A 217 2.21 -23.94 4.62
N ASP A 218 2.13 -24.41 5.85
CA ASP A 218 0.99 -24.17 6.73
C ASP A 218 0.86 -22.66 7.03
N ALA A 219 1.97 -21.98 7.32
CA ALA A 219 2.01 -20.53 7.52
C ALA A 219 1.62 -19.73 6.27
N ALA A 220 1.97 -20.19 5.07
CA ALA A 220 1.62 -19.53 3.82
C ALA A 220 0.15 -19.73 3.41
N ARG A 221 -0.51 -20.77 3.96
CA ARG A 221 -1.91 -21.12 3.68
C ARG A 221 -2.89 -20.61 4.74
N ALA A 222 -2.38 -20.25 5.92
CA ALA A 222 -3.11 -19.63 7.01
C ALA A 222 -3.62 -18.23 6.65
#